data_AF-A0A940WBA2-F1
#
_entry.id   AF-A0A940WBA2-F1
#
_cell.length_a   1.000
_cell.length_b   1.000
_cell.length_c   1.000
_cell.angle_alpha   90.00
_cell.angle_beta   90.00
_cell.angle_gamma   90.00
#
_symmetry.space_group_name_H-M   'P 1'
#
loop_
_entity.id
_entity.type
_entity.pdbx_description
1 polymer ?
#
loop_
_entity_poly.entity_id
_entity_poly.type
_entity_poly.pdbx_seq_one_letter_code
_entity_poly.pdbx_strand_id
1 'polypeptide(L)'
;MKRKVFIGLAIYSVVFLLVGMYIIRTIRSATTNLDRLITLHQVEILREHYLLEIKRVQSDLTLIDTPHSRSFDTVVTHVVGMGRIIDTCFDCHHSTRGMERLNALKKQTERYKDALSRVLTIRANASRLAAEEDVAFRIGEELITQVRDVIAFTTSRLGESTQKAMNEIEHTKYFLYGLVALGPLVSALLAFFFISGLTRPVKVLVESTRKLKGGELDHRVAGLKDEFGELAASFNEMAGALKEQMRKMQRTEQMAVVGELAAGLAHEIKNPMAGIKVAMSVLSEETYISPEDKSVLQKVVAEITQLEGLMKSFLNFAK
;
A
#
# COMPACT_ATOMS: atom_id res chain seq x y z
N MET A 1 -10.51 -17.80 4.26
CA MET A 1 -9.63 -16.72 4.75
C MET A 1 -8.67 -16.19 3.69
N LYS A 2 -7.96 -17.04 2.92
CA LYS A 2 -6.97 -16.58 1.92
C LYS A 2 -7.56 -15.57 0.94
N ARG A 3 -8.78 -15.83 0.45
CA ARG A 3 -9.48 -14.96 -0.50
C ARG A 3 -9.73 -13.55 0.07
N LYS A 4 -10.14 -13.42 1.33
CA LYS A 4 -10.38 -12.13 1.99
C LYS A 4 -9.08 -11.35 2.19
N VAL A 5 -8.01 -12.05 2.57
CA VAL A 5 -6.66 -11.49 2.72
C VAL A 5 -6.12 -10.97 1.39
N PHE A 6 -6.16 -11.79 0.34
CA PHE A 6 -5.67 -11.40 -0.99
C PHE A 6 -6.49 -10.24 -1.57
N ILE A 7 -7.80 -10.23 -1.38
CA ILE A 7 -8.65 -9.12 -1.80
C ILE A 7 -8.27 -7.85 -1.03
N GLY A 8 -8.11 -7.91 0.30
CA GLY A 8 -7.72 -6.75 1.10
C GLY A 8 -6.36 -6.17 0.71
N LEU A 9 -5.36 -7.04 0.51
CA LEU A 9 -4.01 -6.63 0.12
C LEU A 9 -3.97 -6.09 -1.32
N ALA A 10 -4.72 -6.69 -2.24
CA ALA A 10 -4.86 -6.21 -3.60
C ALA A 10 -5.53 -4.83 -3.64
N ILE A 11 -6.63 -4.63 -2.91
CA ILE A 11 -7.29 -3.32 -2.81
C ILE A 11 -6.34 -2.28 -2.24
N TYR A 12 -5.64 -2.60 -1.14
CA TYR A 12 -4.66 -1.69 -0.54
C TYR A 12 -3.53 -1.31 -1.53
N SER A 13 -3.00 -2.29 -2.27
CA SER A 13 -1.96 -2.05 -3.27
C SER A 13 -2.45 -1.19 -4.43
N VAL A 14 -3.67 -1.43 -4.94
CA VAL A 14 -4.28 -0.61 -5.99
C VAL A 14 -4.48 0.82 -5.51
N VAL A 15 -5.04 1.01 -4.31
CA VAL A 15 -5.24 2.34 -3.73
C VAL A 15 -3.89 3.06 -3.57
N PHE A 16 -2.87 2.39 -3.06
CA PHE A 16 -1.53 2.95 -2.91
C PHE A 16 -0.93 3.40 -4.25
N LEU A 17 -1.06 2.60 -5.31
CA LEU A 17 -0.57 2.95 -6.64
C LEU A 17 -1.34 4.12 -7.25
N LEU A 18 -2.67 4.13 -7.14
CA LEU A 18 -3.51 5.23 -7.63
C LEU A 18 -3.19 6.55 -6.93
N VAL A 19 -3.05 6.50 -5.60
CA VAL A 19 -2.61 7.64 -4.78
C VAL A 19 -1.23 8.13 -5.22
N GLY A 20 -0.27 7.22 -5.37
CA GLY A 20 1.09 7.58 -5.80
C GLY A 20 1.11 8.24 -7.18
N MET A 21 0.38 7.67 -8.14
CA MET A 21 0.23 8.23 -9.49
C MET A 21 -0.44 9.61 -9.47
N TYR A 22 -1.47 9.79 -8.64
CA TYR A 22 -2.13 11.08 -8.45
C TYR A 22 -1.14 12.12 -7.92
N ILE A 23 -0.37 11.81 -6.86
CA ILE A 23 0.62 12.73 -6.29
C ILE A 23 1.68 13.13 -7.33
N ILE A 24 2.24 12.17 -8.07
CA ILE A 24 3.25 12.44 -9.10
C ILE A 24 2.68 13.35 -10.20
N ARG A 25 1.45 13.07 -10.66
CA ARG A 25 0.79 13.88 -11.69
C ARG A 25 0.55 15.31 -11.20
N THR A 26 0.08 15.47 -9.97
CA THR A 26 -0.22 16.77 -9.38
C THR A 26 1.05 17.58 -9.15
N ILE A 27 2.12 16.98 -8.63
CA ILE A 27 3.42 17.64 -8.47
C ILE A 27 3.93 18.10 -9.84
N ARG A 28 3.91 17.23 -10.86
CA ARG A 28 4.35 17.58 -12.21
C ARG A 28 3.53 18.75 -12.77
N SER A 29 2.21 18.72 -12.61
CA SER A 29 1.32 19.81 -13.04
C SER A 29 1.66 21.14 -12.36
N ALA A 30 1.84 21.11 -11.03
CA ALA A 30 2.21 22.29 -10.25
C ALA A 30 3.56 22.87 -10.69
N THR A 31 4.58 22.02 -10.90
CA THR A 31 5.90 22.47 -11.40
C THR A 31 5.80 23.08 -12.79
N THR A 32 5.04 22.48 -13.71
CA THR A 32 4.86 23.06 -15.06
C THR A 32 4.07 24.37 -15.04
N ASN A 33 3.11 24.53 -14.14
CA ASN A 33 2.37 25.78 -13.97
C ASN A 33 3.27 26.88 -13.37
N LEU A 34 4.15 26.52 -12.43
CA LEU A 34 5.11 27.45 -11.86
C LEU A 34 6.14 27.93 -12.90
N ASP A 35 6.65 27.04 -13.74
CA ASP A 35 7.57 27.38 -14.83
C ASP A 35 6.93 28.36 -15.84
N ARG A 36 5.67 28.13 -16.18
CA ARG A 36 4.87 29.07 -16.98
C ARG A 36 4.69 30.44 -16.31
N LEU A 37 4.52 30.47 -14.99
CA LEU A 37 4.42 31.72 -14.24
C LEU A 37 5.74 32.51 -14.26
N ILE A 38 6.88 31.83 -14.12
CA ILE A 38 8.20 32.46 -14.18
C ILE A 38 8.45 33.08 -15.55
N THR A 39 8.18 32.35 -16.63
CA THR A 39 8.34 32.86 -18.00
C THR A 39 7.40 34.03 -18.30
N LEU A 40 6.15 34.01 -17.79
CA LEU A 40 5.24 35.14 -17.92
C LEU A 40 5.74 36.40 -17.21
N HIS A 41 6.39 36.27 -16.05
CA HIS A 41 6.94 37.41 -15.32
C HIS A 41 8.17 38.02 -16.02
N GLN A 42 8.97 37.23 -16.75
CA GLN A 42 10.05 37.78 -17.59
C GLN A 42 9.54 38.71 -18.69
N VAL A 43 8.37 38.41 -19.27
CA VAL A 43 7.74 39.26 -20.30
C VAL A 43 7.20 40.57 -19.70
N GLU A 44 6.80 40.57 -18.43
CA GLU A 44 6.39 41.78 -17.71
C GLU A 44 7.55 42.80 -17.62
N ILE A 45 8.76 42.33 -17.27
CA ILE A 45 9.97 43.16 -17.21
C ILE A 45 10.28 43.81 -18.57
N LEU A 46 10.18 43.05 -19.66
CA LEU A 46 10.39 43.56 -21.02
C LEU A 46 9.41 44.69 -21.39
N ARG A 47 8.14 44.60 -20.96
CA ARG A 47 7.12 45.62 -21.24
C ARG A 47 7.36 46.91 -20.46
N GLU A 48 7.73 46.81 -19.18
CA GLU A 48 8.10 47.98 -18.40
C GLU A 48 9.34 48.68 -18.96
N HIS A 49 10.32 47.90 -19.41
CA HIS A 49 11.51 48.44 -20.05
C HIS A 49 11.17 49.19 -21.35
N TYR A 50 10.28 48.62 -22.16
CA TYR A 50 9.78 49.29 -23.38
C TYR A 50 9.11 50.64 -23.08
N LEU A 51 8.25 50.70 -22.05
CA LEU A 51 7.59 51.93 -21.62
C LEU A 51 8.60 52.99 -21.14
N LEU A 52 9.64 52.56 -20.43
CA LEU A 52 10.71 53.46 -19.95
C LEU A 52 11.50 54.06 -21.11
N GLU A 53 11.83 53.28 -22.14
CA GLU A 53 12.52 53.79 -23.33
C GLU A 53 11.69 54.86 -24.05
N ILE A 54 10.39 54.64 -24.23
CA ILE A 54 9.50 55.66 -24.84
C ILE A 54 9.47 56.94 -24.01
N LYS A 55 9.33 56.82 -22.68
CA LYS A 55 9.32 57.96 -21.76
C LYS A 55 10.63 58.74 -21.78
N ARG A 56 11.78 58.06 -21.92
CA ARG A 56 13.10 58.71 -22.06
C ARG A 56 13.16 59.52 -23.34
N VAL A 57 12.74 58.95 -24.48
CA VAL A 57 12.70 59.68 -25.76
C VAL A 57 11.76 60.89 -25.69
N GLN A 58 10.59 60.75 -25.07
CA GLN A 58 9.66 61.87 -24.87
C GLN A 58 10.27 62.97 -23.98
N SER A 59 10.95 62.59 -22.90
CA SER A 59 11.66 63.54 -22.03
C SER A 59 12.82 64.23 -22.74
N ASP A 60 13.52 63.54 -23.64
CA ASP A 60 14.63 64.13 -24.40
C ASP A 60 14.10 65.09 -25.48
N LEU A 61 12.94 64.76 -26.08
CA LEU A 61 12.27 65.61 -27.06
C LEU A 61 11.79 66.93 -26.43
N THR A 62 11.25 66.90 -25.21
CA THR A 62 10.82 68.13 -24.50
C THR A 62 11.99 69.00 -24.06
N LEU A 63 13.17 68.41 -23.89
CA LEU A 63 14.39 69.10 -23.46
C LEU A 63 15.28 69.55 -24.63
N ILE A 64 14.91 69.26 -25.88
CA ILE A 64 15.78 69.42 -27.06
C ILE A 64 16.31 70.86 -27.24
N ASP A 65 15.49 71.86 -26.91
CA ASP A 65 15.81 73.29 -26.98
C ASP A 65 16.33 73.88 -25.66
N THR A 66 16.59 73.04 -24.65
CA THR A 66 17.06 73.47 -23.33
C THR A 66 18.56 73.21 -23.15
N PRO A 67 19.23 73.90 -22.20
CA PRO A 67 20.62 73.59 -21.84
C PRO A 67 20.85 72.17 -21.32
N HIS A 68 19.77 71.44 -21.01
CA HIS A 68 19.79 70.07 -20.49
C HIS A 68 19.51 69.02 -21.57
N SER A 69 19.52 69.39 -22.85
CA SER A 69 19.34 68.45 -23.95
C SER A 69 20.45 67.39 -23.90
N ARG A 70 20.06 66.13 -24.04
CA ARG A 70 21.00 65.02 -24.11
C ARG A 70 21.60 64.91 -25.51
N SER A 71 22.71 64.20 -25.63
CA SER A 71 23.33 63.98 -26.94
C SER A 71 22.35 63.27 -27.87
N PHE A 72 22.38 63.67 -29.13
CA PHE A 72 21.66 63.03 -30.23
C PHE A 72 21.81 61.50 -30.21
N ASP A 73 23.03 61.02 -29.94
CA ASP A 73 23.33 59.58 -29.85
C ASP A 73 22.53 58.86 -28.76
N THR A 74 22.20 59.56 -27.66
CA THR A 74 21.39 59.00 -26.57
C THR A 74 19.94 58.77 -27.02
N VAL A 75 19.35 59.73 -27.73
CA VAL A 75 17.98 59.62 -28.27
C VAL A 75 17.91 58.48 -29.29
N VAL A 76 18.87 58.42 -30.21
CA VAL A 76 18.95 57.34 -31.21
C VAL A 76 19.12 55.98 -30.53
N THR A 77 19.94 55.89 -29.48
CA THR A 77 20.12 54.65 -28.71
C THR A 77 18.81 54.16 -28.10
N HIS A 78 18.03 55.07 -27.50
CA HIS A 78 16.72 54.72 -26.93
C HIS A 78 15.71 54.28 -28.00
N VAL A 79 15.70 54.95 -29.14
CA VAL A 79 14.82 54.63 -30.28
C VAL A 79 15.17 53.27 -30.91
N VAL A 80 16.46 52.95 -31.05
CA VAL A 80 16.91 51.62 -31.51
C VAL A 80 16.61 50.55 -30.46
N GLY A 81 16.78 50.87 -29.18
CA GLY A 81 16.43 50.01 -28.04
C GLY A 81 14.96 49.60 -28.06
N MET A 82 14.05 50.56 -28.29
CA MET A 82 12.62 50.31 -28.48
C MET A 82 12.35 49.26 -29.58
N GLY A 83 12.95 49.43 -30.75
CA GLY A 83 12.83 48.48 -31.87
C GLY A 83 13.28 47.06 -31.51
N ARG A 84 14.42 46.94 -30.81
CA ARG A 84 14.93 45.64 -30.37
C ARG A 84 13.99 44.96 -29.37
N ILE A 85 13.45 45.71 -28.41
CA ILE A 85 12.53 45.16 -27.40
C ILE A 85 11.22 44.67 -28.03
N ILE A 86 10.65 45.42 -28.97
CA ILE A 86 9.42 45.00 -29.64
C ILE A 86 9.65 43.75 -30.49
N ASP A 87 10.80 43.63 -31.16
CA ASP A 87 11.14 42.44 -31.96
C ASP A 87 11.30 41.18 -31.09
N THR A 88 11.93 41.28 -29.91
CA THR A 88 11.99 40.17 -28.95
C THR A 88 10.60 39.67 -28.54
N CYS A 89 9.57 40.53 -28.57
CA CYS A 89 8.21 40.13 -28.22
C CYS A 89 7.54 39.25 -29.29
N PHE A 90 8.08 39.20 -30.53
CA PHE A 90 7.59 38.33 -31.61
C PHE A 90 8.15 36.90 -31.54
N ASP A 91 9.20 36.68 -30.74
CA ASP A 91 9.81 35.35 -30.56
C ASP A 91 8.97 34.41 -29.68
N CYS A 92 7.90 34.93 -29.06
CA CYS A 92 6.98 34.21 -28.19
C CYS A 92 5.69 33.77 -28.92
N HIS A 93 5.12 32.64 -28.52
CA HIS A 93 3.80 32.21 -29.01
C HIS A 93 2.67 33.03 -28.38
N HIS A 94 2.03 33.89 -29.17
CA HIS A 94 0.84 34.65 -28.77
C HIS A 94 -0.44 34.07 -29.36
N SER A 95 -1.57 34.36 -28.71
CA SER A 95 -2.89 34.15 -29.32
C SER A 95 -3.11 35.09 -30.50
N THR A 96 -4.05 34.78 -31.39
CA THR A 96 -4.38 35.62 -32.56
C THR A 96 -4.61 37.09 -32.19
N ARG A 97 -5.38 37.33 -31.12
CA ARG A 97 -5.65 38.68 -30.58
C ARG A 97 -4.41 39.35 -29.97
N GLY A 98 -3.52 38.57 -29.35
CA GLY A 98 -2.23 39.06 -28.84
C GLY A 98 -1.32 39.51 -29.97
N MET A 99 -1.31 38.75 -31.06
CA MET A 99 -0.52 39.03 -32.26
C MET A 99 -1.00 40.29 -33.00
N GLU A 100 -2.31 40.49 -33.10
CA GLU A 100 -2.89 41.73 -33.64
C GLU A 100 -2.46 42.97 -32.84
N ARG A 101 -2.47 42.89 -31.50
CA ARG A 101 -2.03 43.99 -30.62
C ARG A 101 -0.53 44.27 -30.77
N LEU A 102 0.30 43.23 -30.85
CA LEU A 102 1.75 43.37 -31.07
C LEU A 102 2.06 43.96 -32.44
N ASN A 103 1.35 43.55 -33.49
CA ASN A 103 1.47 44.14 -34.83
C ASN A 103 1.08 45.62 -34.84
N ALA A 104 0.00 45.99 -34.15
CA ALA A 104 -0.39 47.38 -33.99
C ALA A 104 0.68 48.19 -33.25
N LEU A 105 1.25 47.63 -32.18
CA LEU A 105 2.31 48.26 -31.41
C LEU A 105 3.60 48.43 -32.23
N LYS A 106 4.02 47.40 -32.97
CA LYS A 106 5.16 47.46 -33.91
C LYS A 106 4.96 48.53 -34.98
N LYS A 107 3.77 48.59 -35.58
CA LYS A 107 3.42 49.62 -36.58
C LYS A 107 3.52 51.03 -36.00
N GLN A 108 3.03 51.25 -34.78
CA GLN A 108 3.13 52.57 -34.13
C GLN A 108 4.56 52.92 -33.72
N THR A 109 5.34 51.91 -33.33
CA THR A 109 6.78 52.07 -33.04
C THR A 109 7.55 52.56 -34.26
N GLU A 110 7.30 51.98 -35.44
CA GLU A 110 7.92 52.44 -36.69
C GLU A 110 7.45 53.85 -37.07
N ARG A 111 6.15 54.17 -36.91
CA ARG A 111 5.65 55.54 -37.13
C ARG A 111 6.34 56.56 -36.22
N TYR A 112 6.61 56.19 -34.97
CA TYR A 112 7.30 57.04 -34.01
C TYR A 112 8.77 57.22 -34.40
N LYS A 113 9.46 56.15 -34.81
CA LYS A 113 10.82 56.20 -35.37
C LYS A 113 10.91 57.13 -36.57
N ASP A 114 9.95 57.05 -37.49
CA ASP A 114 9.89 57.91 -38.68
C ASP A 114 9.68 59.39 -38.30
N ALA A 115 8.80 59.66 -37.32
CA ALA A 115 8.56 61.01 -36.83
C ALA A 115 9.80 61.61 -36.17
N LEU A 116 10.46 60.85 -35.31
CA LEU A 116 11.72 61.26 -34.69
C LEU A 116 12.82 61.48 -35.73
N SER A 117 12.92 60.62 -36.75
CA SER A 117 13.88 60.81 -37.85
C SER A 117 13.65 62.14 -38.56
N ARG A 118 12.39 62.57 -38.78
CA ARG A 118 12.08 63.89 -39.36
C ARG A 118 12.48 65.04 -38.44
N VAL A 119 12.13 64.99 -37.15
CA VAL A 119 12.53 66.00 -36.16
C VAL A 119 14.06 66.15 -36.16
N LEU A 120 14.77 65.03 -36.17
CA LEU A 120 16.22 64.95 -36.10
C LEU A 120 16.95 65.38 -37.38
N THR A 121 16.28 65.36 -38.54
CA THR A 121 16.91 65.64 -39.84
C THR A 121 16.58 67.03 -40.38
N ILE A 122 15.49 67.66 -39.93
CA ILE A 122 15.14 69.02 -40.34
C ILE A 122 16.21 69.99 -39.87
N ARG A 123 16.85 70.68 -40.81
CA ARG A 123 17.77 71.78 -40.52
C ARG A 123 17.22 73.08 -41.08
N ALA A 124 17.29 74.15 -40.28
CA ALA A 124 16.97 75.53 -40.67
C ALA A 124 15.51 75.82 -41.08
N ASN A 125 14.52 75.25 -40.38
CA ASN A 125 13.12 75.71 -40.43
C ASN A 125 12.42 75.49 -39.08
N ALA A 126 12.32 76.55 -38.26
CA ALA A 126 11.79 76.47 -36.90
C ALA A 126 10.29 76.12 -36.85
N SER A 127 9.47 76.67 -37.75
CA SER A 127 8.02 76.39 -37.76
C SER A 127 7.72 74.96 -38.19
N ARG A 128 8.49 74.43 -39.15
CA ARG A 128 8.37 73.03 -39.58
C ARG A 128 8.91 72.05 -38.52
N LEU A 129 10.00 72.42 -37.84
CA LEU A 129 10.55 71.62 -36.74
C LEU A 129 9.54 71.49 -35.60
N ALA A 130 8.97 72.61 -35.13
CA ALA A 130 7.95 72.60 -34.08
C ALA A 130 6.71 71.78 -34.43
N ALA A 131 6.28 71.82 -35.70
CA ALA A 131 5.14 71.00 -36.17
C ALA A 131 5.46 69.50 -36.17
N GLU A 132 6.68 69.10 -36.55
CA GLU A 132 7.10 67.69 -36.52
C GLU A 132 7.38 67.20 -35.10
N GLU A 133 7.84 68.08 -34.20
CA GLU A 133 7.97 67.80 -32.77
C GLU A 133 6.61 67.52 -32.13
N ASP A 134 5.58 68.32 -32.42
CA ASP A 134 4.20 68.06 -31.95
C ASP A 134 3.67 66.72 -32.47
N VAL A 135 3.93 66.41 -33.75
CA VAL A 135 3.55 65.12 -34.34
C VAL A 135 4.27 63.96 -33.63
N ALA A 136 5.59 64.07 -33.39
CA ALA A 136 6.36 63.06 -32.70
C ALA A 136 5.90 62.90 -31.25
N PHE A 137 5.65 64.00 -30.53
CA PHE A 137 5.13 64.01 -29.17
C PHE A 137 3.79 63.28 -29.08
N ARG A 138 2.82 63.63 -29.94
CA ARG A 138 1.50 63.00 -29.99
C ARG A 138 1.57 61.50 -30.28
N ILE A 139 2.42 61.06 -31.22
CA ILE A 139 2.62 59.63 -31.51
C ILE A 139 3.22 58.92 -30.30
N GLY A 140 4.18 59.54 -29.61
CA GLY A 140 4.78 58.98 -28.40
C GLY A 140 3.78 58.84 -27.25
N GLU A 141 2.91 59.81 -27.02
CA GLU A 141 1.83 59.73 -26.01
C GLU A 141 0.79 58.64 -26.36
N GLU A 142 0.41 58.52 -27.64
CA GLU A 142 -0.45 57.43 -28.12
C GLU A 142 0.21 56.06 -27.88
N LEU A 143 1.51 55.95 -28.15
CA LEU A 143 2.29 54.74 -27.94
C LEU A 143 2.40 54.39 -26.45
N ILE A 144 2.67 55.37 -25.58
CA ILE A 144 2.68 55.20 -24.11
C ILE A 144 1.34 54.64 -23.62
N THR A 145 0.23 55.18 -24.12
CA THR A 145 -1.12 54.76 -23.75
C THR A 145 -1.38 53.32 -24.18
N GLN A 146 -1.05 52.97 -25.44
CA GLN A 146 -1.20 51.61 -25.94
C GLN A 146 -0.36 50.59 -25.15
N VAL A 147 0.89 50.93 -24.81
CA VAL A 147 1.75 50.06 -23.99
C VAL A 147 1.16 49.88 -22.59
N ARG A 148 0.66 50.96 -21.98
CA ARG A 148 0.02 50.91 -20.65
C ARG A 148 -1.21 50.01 -20.64
N ASP A 149 -2.04 50.07 -21.67
CA ASP A 149 -3.21 49.21 -21.81
C ASP A 149 -2.83 47.73 -21.94
N VAL A 150 -1.76 47.43 -22.68
CA VAL A 150 -1.21 46.07 -22.78
C VAL A 150 -0.70 45.60 -21.41
N ILE A 151 0.06 46.43 -20.70
CA ILE A 151 0.56 46.12 -19.35
C ILE A 151 -0.61 45.81 -18.42
N ALA A 152 -1.59 46.73 -18.27
CA ALA A 152 -2.73 46.57 -17.37
C ALA A 152 -3.56 45.30 -17.68
N PHE A 153 -3.81 45.01 -18.96
CA PHE A 153 -4.51 43.80 -19.37
C PHE A 153 -3.74 42.52 -19.00
N THR A 154 -2.41 42.56 -19.11
CA THR A 154 -1.58 41.37 -18.86
C THR A 154 -1.30 41.14 -17.37
N THR A 155 -1.06 42.20 -16.58
CA THR A 155 -0.84 42.11 -15.13
C THR A 155 -2.08 41.60 -14.41
N SER A 156 -3.29 42.05 -14.79
CA SER A 156 -4.53 41.52 -14.23
C SER A 156 -4.71 40.02 -14.51
N ARG A 157 -4.44 39.59 -15.75
CA ARG A 157 -4.52 38.18 -16.15
C ARG A 157 -3.44 37.32 -15.48
N LEU A 158 -2.24 37.88 -15.28
CA LEU A 158 -1.16 37.23 -14.56
C LEU A 158 -1.57 37.01 -13.11
N GLY A 159 -2.11 38.02 -12.43
CA GLY A 159 -2.63 37.91 -11.07
C GLY A 159 -3.68 36.80 -10.92
N GLU A 160 -4.64 36.72 -11.84
CA GLU A 160 -5.66 35.64 -11.85
C GLU A 160 -5.03 34.25 -12.03
N SER A 161 -4.07 34.12 -12.96
CA SER A 161 -3.35 32.87 -13.20
C SER A 161 -2.48 32.45 -12.01
N THR A 162 -1.79 33.40 -11.38
CA THR A 162 -0.99 33.19 -10.16
C THR A 162 -1.89 32.70 -9.03
N GLN A 163 -3.04 33.34 -8.83
CA GLN A 163 -3.98 32.94 -7.77
C GLN A 163 -4.53 31.54 -8.00
N LYS A 164 -4.89 31.17 -9.25
CA LYS A 164 -5.35 29.81 -9.57
C LYS A 164 -4.27 28.78 -9.27
N ALA A 165 -3.04 29.02 -9.70
CA ALA A 165 -1.91 28.13 -9.42
C ALA A 165 -1.64 27.99 -7.91
N MET A 166 -1.70 29.10 -7.16
CA MET A 166 -1.53 29.10 -5.70
C MET A 166 -2.63 28.29 -5.00
N ASN A 167 -3.90 28.44 -5.39
CA ASN A 167 -5.00 27.65 -4.83
C ASN A 167 -4.86 26.15 -5.13
N GLU A 168 -4.46 25.78 -6.36
CA GLU A 168 -4.19 24.37 -6.71
C GLU A 168 -3.09 23.77 -5.82
N ILE A 169 -2.03 24.54 -5.56
CA ILE A 169 -0.95 24.14 -4.66
C ILE A 169 -1.47 23.99 -3.23
N GLU A 170 -2.29 24.92 -2.74
CA GLU A 170 -2.80 24.88 -1.38
C GLU A 170 -3.71 23.66 -1.14
N HIS A 171 -4.65 23.39 -2.05
CA HIS A 171 -5.50 22.19 -1.99
C HIS A 171 -4.67 20.90 -2.03
N THR A 172 -3.65 20.86 -2.90
CA THR A 172 -2.73 19.72 -3.00
C THR A 172 -1.97 19.49 -1.69
N LYS A 173 -1.53 20.57 -1.03
CA LYS A 173 -0.81 20.52 0.26
C LYS A 173 -1.67 19.88 1.35
N TYR A 174 -2.92 20.34 1.52
CA TYR A 174 -3.81 19.77 2.54
C TYR A 174 -4.17 18.32 2.25
N PHE A 175 -4.35 17.95 0.98
CA PHE A 175 -4.56 16.54 0.60
C PHE A 175 -3.36 15.67 1.00
N LEU A 176 -2.13 16.13 0.73
CA LEU A 176 -0.89 15.46 1.14
C LEU A 176 -0.78 15.31 2.66
N TYR A 177 -1.07 16.37 3.43
CA TYR A 177 -1.09 16.30 4.89
C TYR A 177 -2.12 15.30 5.42
N GLY A 178 -3.33 15.28 4.84
CA GLY A 178 -4.35 14.29 5.17
C GLY A 178 -3.87 12.87 4.92
N LEU A 179 -3.17 12.64 3.81
CA LEU A 179 -2.63 11.33 3.45
C LEU A 179 -1.54 10.85 4.42
N VAL A 180 -0.62 11.74 4.79
CA VAL A 180 0.46 11.44 5.74
C VAL A 180 -0.10 11.18 7.14
N ALA A 181 -1.17 11.89 7.55
CA ALA A 181 -1.80 11.70 8.85
C ALA A 181 -2.67 10.43 8.93
N LEU A 182 -3.51 10.19 7.91
CA LEU A 182 -4.47 9.07 7.92
C LEU A 182 -3.89 7.76 7.41
N GLY A 183 -2.90 7.80 6.52
CA GLY A 183 -2.28 6.61 5.94
C GLY A 183 -1.77 5.60 6.97
N PRO A 184 -0.97 6.03 7.97
CA PRO A 184 -0.50 5.17 9.05
C PRO A 184 -1.64 4.59 9.90
N LEU A 185 -2.69 5.38 10.17
CA LEU A 185 -3.85 4.93 10.95
C LEU A 185 -4.62 3.83 10.23
N VAL A 186 -4.90 4.01 8.93
CA VAL A 186 -5.56 3.00 8.10
C VAL A 186 -4.68 1.74 7.99
N SER A 187 -3.37 1.91 7.82
CA SER A 187 -2.42 0.79 7.74
C SER A 187 -2.37 0.00 9.04
N ALA A 188 -2.33 0.67 10.19
CA ALA A 188 -2.36 0.03 11.50
C ALA A 188 -3.68 -0.71 11.75
N LEU A 189 -4.81 -0.12 11.34
CA LEU A 189 -6.12 -0.75 11.43
C LEU A 189 -6.21 -2.03 10.59
N LEU A 190 -5.77 -1.98 9.32
CA LEU A 190 -5.72 -3.15 8.44
C LEU A 190 -4.78 -4.23 9.00
N ALA A 191 -3.61 -3.82 9.51
CA ALA A 191 -2.66 -4.74 10.16
C ALA A 191 -3.29 -5.41 11.39
N PHE A 192 -4.03 -4.66 12.22
CA PHE A 192 -4.71 -5.21 13.38
C PHE A 192 -5.76 -6.27 12.99
N PHE A 193 -6.60 -5.99 11.99
CA PHE A 193 -7.56 -6.99 11.47
C PHE A 193 -6.86 -8.22 10.90
N PHE A 194 -5.73 -8.03 10.22
CA PHE A 194 -4.95 -9.13 9.67
C PHE A 194 -4.33 -10.00 10.77
N ILE A 195 -3.65 -9.38 11.73
CA ILE A 195 -3.00 -10.05 12.86
C ILE A 195 -4.05 -10.80 13.69
N SER A 196 -5.18 -10.17 14.01
CA SER A 196 -6.24 -10.83 14.78
C SER A 196 -6.93 -11.97 14.02
N GLY A 197 -7.04 -11.86 12.69
CA GLY A 197 -7.59 -12.90 11.82
C GLY A 197 -6.72 -14.16 11.70
N LEU A 198 -5.39 -14.02 11.78
CA LEU A 198 -4.45 -15.15 11.66
C LEU A 198 -3.96 -15.66 13.02
N THR A 199 -3.51 -14.76 13.89
CA THR A 199 -2.79 -15.11 15.12
C THR A 199 -3.68 -15.85 16.12
N ARG A 200 -4.95 -15.45 16.24
CA ARG A 200 -5.87 -16.06 17.21
C ARG A 200 -6.21 -17.52 16.86
N PRO A 201 -6.63 -17.87 15.63
CA PRO A 201 -6.84 -19.28 15.25
C PRO A 201 -5.59 -20.15 15.40
N VAL A 202 -4.43 -19.64 14.99
CA VAL A 202 -3.16 -20.37 15.11
C VAL A 202 -2.82 -20.62 16.58
N LYS A 203 -2.97 -19.62 17.45
CA LYS A 203 -2.72 -19.78 18.90
C LYS A 203 -3.63 -20.85 19.52
N VAL A 204 -4.91 -20.89 19.15
CA VAL A 204 -5.87 -21.91 19.62
C VAL A 204 -5.41 -23.32 19.21
N LEU A 205 -4.97 -23.50 17.95
CA LEU A 205 -4.47 -24.80 17.48
C LEU A 205 -3.17 -25.22 18.17
N VAL A 206 -2.24 -24.28 18.38
CA VAL A 206 -0.99 -24.53 19.11
C VAL A 206 -1.26 -24.95 20.56
N GLU A 207 -2.14 -24.23 21.26
CA GLU A 207 -2.52 -24.58 22.63
C GLU A 207 -3.23 -25.93 22.70
N SER A 208 -4.14 -26.20 21.76
CA SER A 208 -4.85 -27.48 21.68
C SER A 208 -3.91 -28.65 21.40
N THR A 209 -2.90 -28.45 20.56
CA THR A 209 -1.87 -29.44 20.28
C THR A 209 -1.00 -29.70 21.51
N ARG A 210 -0.67 -28.65 22.29
CA ARG A 210 0.04 -28.81 23.57
C ARG A 210 -0.77 -29.62 24.58
N LYS A 211 -2.08 -29.39 24.68
CA LYS A 211 -2.99 -30.18 25.53
C LYS A 211 -3.04 -31.64 25.11
N LEU A 212 -3.17 -31.91 23.81
CA LEU A 212 -3.16 -33.26 23.27
C LEU A 212 -1.84 -33.99 23.59
N LYS A 213 -0.71 -33.30 23.41
CA LYS A 213 0.62 -33.81 23.80
C LYS A 213 0.72 -34.08 25.31
N GLY A 214 0.02 -33.31 26.13
CA GLY A 214 -0.07 -33.49 27.59
C GLY A 214 -0.97 -34.65 28.03
N GLY A 215 -1.64 -35.35 27.09
CA GLY A 215 -2.52 -36.48 27.39
C GLY A 215 -4.02 -36.13 27.48
N GLU A 216 -4.41 -34.87 27.26
CA GLU A 216 -5.82 -34.46 27.23
C GLU A 216 -6.50 -34.85 25.89
N LEU A 217 -6.71 -36.15 25.67
CA LEU A 217 -7.26 -36.69 24.41
C LEU A 217 -8.73 -36.36 24.16
N ASP A 218 -9.44 -35.85 25.16
CA ASP A 218 -10.83 -35.41 25.06
C ASP A 218 -10.99 -33.96 24.58
N HIS A 219 -9.90 -33.19 24.57
CA HIS A 219 -9.93 -31.80 24.12
C HIS A 219 -10.30 -31.73 22.62
N ARG A 220 -11.20 -30.80 22.27
CA ARG A 220 -11.66 -30.58 20.89
C ARG A 220 -11.59 -29.10 20.54
N VAL A 221 -11.19 -28.80 19.31
CA VAL A 221 -11.15 -27.45 18.76
C VAL A 221 -12.48 -27.14 18.10
N ALA A 222 -13.15 -26.07 18.55
CA ALA A 222 -14.42 -25.60 18.02
C ALA A 222 -14.38 -24.09 17.71
N GLY A 223 -15.27 -23.63 16.83
CA GLY A 223 -15.45 -22.20 16.54
C GLY A 223 -14.48 -21.60 15.51
N LEU A 224 -13.58 -22.40 14.93
CA LEU A 224 -12.78 -21.99 13.78
C LEU A 224 -13.57 -22.16 12.47
N LYS A 225 -13.36 -21.25 11.52
CA LYS A 225 -14.06 -21.21 10.22
C LYS A 225 -13.04 -21.24 9.08
N ASP A 226 -13.55 -21.37 7.86
CA ASP A 226 -12.76 -21.45 6.63
C ASP A 226 -11.67 -22.56 6.73
N GLU A 227 -10.47 -22.31 6.22
CA GLU A 227 -9.35 -23.27 6.20
C GLU A 227 -8.90 -23.66 7.62
N PHE A 228 -9.10 -22.80 8.62
CA PHE A 228 -8.82 -23.14 10.02
C PHE A 228 -9.87 -24.07 10.64
N GLY A 229 -11.11 -24.01 10.15
CA GLY A 229 -12.17 -24.95 10.55
C GLY A 229 -11.89 -26.36 10.04
N GLU A 230 -11.41 -26.48 8.81
CA GLU A 230 -10.95 -27.75 8.22
C GLU A 230 -9.76 -28.34 9.00
N LEU A 231 -8.79 -27.48 9.37
CA LEU A 231 -7.66 -27.89 10.20
C LEU A 231 -8.09 -28.32 11.62
N ALA A 232 -9.08 -27.64 12.20
CA ALA A 232 -9.67 -28.03 13.49
C ALA A 232 -10.39 -29.39 13.41
N ALA A 233 -11.14 -29.64 12.33
CA ALA A 233 -11.81 -30.91 12.11
C ALA A 233 -10.78 -32.06 11.99
N SER A 234 -9.73 -31.85 11.20
CA SER A 234 -8.63 -32.82 11.03
C SER A 234 -7.90 -33.10 12.35
N PHE A 235 -7.66 -32.05 13.17
CA PHE A 235 -7.09 -32.20 14.51
C PHE A 235 -7.99 -33.04 15.42
N ASN A 236 -9.30 -32.78 15.42
CA ASN A 236 -10.26 -33.49 16.26
C ASN A 236 -10.38 -34.98 15.88
N GLU A 237 -10.33 -35.28 14.59
CA GLU A 237 -10.32 -36.66 14.07
C GLU A 237 -9.06 -37.40 14.53
N MET A 238 -7.89 -36.78 14.40
CA MET A 238 -6.61 -37.34 14.87
C MET A 238 -6.62 -37.60 16.39
N ALA A 239 -7.13 -36.65 17.18
CA ALA A 239 -7.26 -36.82 18.63
C ALA A 239 -8.20 -37.97 19.00
N GLY A 240 -9.31 -38.13 18.25
CA GLY A 240 -10.24 -39.25 18.41
C GLY A 240 -9.59 -40.60 18.07
N ALA A 241 -8.88 -40.68 16.95
CA ALA A 241 -8.17 -41.88 16.54
C ALA A 241 -7.09 -42.28 17.55
N LEU A 242 -6.31 -41.32 18.06
CA LEU A 242 -5.29 -41.57 19.08
C LEU A 242 -5.91 -42.11 20.38
N LYS A 243 -7.04 -41.54 20.82
CA LYS A 243 -7.78 -42.02 22.00
C LYS A 243 -8.22 -43.47 21.85
N GLU A 244 -8.77 -43.81 20.69
CA GLU A 244 -9.25 -45.17 20.42
C GLU A 244 -8.09 -46.18 20.34
N GLN A 245 -6.97 -45.80 19.73
CA GLN A 245 -5.76 -46.63 19.70
C GLN A 245 -5.21 -46.90 21.11
N MET A 246 -5.14 -45.87 21.97
CA MET A 246 -4.70 -46.05 23.35
C MET A 246 -5.63 -46.96 24.16
N ARG A 247 -6.95 -46.84 23.97
CA ARG A 247 -7.93 -47.74 24.61
C ARG A 247 -7.78 -49.18 24.16
N LYS A 248 -7.55 -49.41 22.87
CA LYS A 248 -7.29 -50.75 22.33
C LYS A 248 -6.01 -51.33 22.91
N MET A 249 -4.92 -50.55 22.94
CA MET A 249 -3.65 -50.97 23.51
C MET A 249 -3.77 -51.35 24.99
N GLN A 250 -4.45 -50.52 25.80
CA GLN A 250 -4.70 -50.84 27.21
C GLN A 250 -5.51 -52.13 27.41
N ARG A 251 -6.52 -52.38 26.57
CA ARG A 251 -7.30 -53.63 26.64
C ARG A 251 -6.44 -54.83 26.26
N THR A 252 -5.59 -54.70 25.24
CA THR A 252 -4.68 -55.77 24.83
C THR A 252 -3.64 -56.08 25.91
N GLU A 253 -3.06 -55.06 26.55
CA GLU A 253 -2.14 -55.23 27.68
C GLU A 253 -2.83 -55.92 28.87
N GLN A 254 -4.05 -55.50 29.23
CA GLN A 254 -4.81 -56.14 30.30
C GLN A 254 -5.09 -57.61 30.00
N MET A 255 -5.49 -57.94 28.77
CA MET A 255 -5.73 -59.33 28.37
C MET A 255 -4.45 -60.16 28.38
N ALA A 256 -3.31 -59.58 27.98
CA ALA A 256 -2.02 -60.26 28.05
C ALA A 256 -1.61 -60.59 29.49
N VAL A 257 -1.77 -59.64 30.43
CA VAL A 257 -1.51 -59.86 31.86
C VAL A 257 -2.44 -60.93 32.44
N VAL A 258 -3.74 -60.89 32.09
CA VAL A 258 -4.70 -61.93 32.50
C VAL A 258 -4.31 -63.29 31.94
N GLY A 259 -3.87 -63.37 30.68
CA GLY A 259 -3.39 -64.60 30.05
C GLY A 259 -2.15 -65.18 30.72
N GLU A 260 -1.17 -64.33 31.07
CA GLU A 260 0.04 -64.75 31.79
C GLU A 260 -0.29 -65.28 33.19
N LEU A 261 -1.11 -64.56 33.95
CA LEU A 261 -1.56 -65.00 35.28
C LEU A 261 -2.37 -66.30 35.20
N ALA A 262 -3.26 -66.43 34.22
CA ALA A 262 -4.03 -67.64 34.00
C ALA A 262 -3.12 -68.84 33.69
N ALA A 263 -2.09 -68.65 32.85
CA ALA A 263 -1.10 -69.67 32.53
C ALA A 263 -0.28 -70.10 33.76
N GLY A 264 0.17 -69.14 34.58
CA GLY A 264 0.87 -69.41 35.84
C GLY A 264 0.00 -70.19 36.82
N LEU A 265 -1.22 -69.72 37.10
CA LEU A 265 -2.17 -70.40 37.98
C LEU A 265 -2.50 -71.80 37.49
N ALA A 266 -2.70 -71.99 36.19
CA ALA A 266 -2.98 -73.30 35.64
C ALA A 266 -1.81 -74.27 35.82
N HIS A 267 -0.56 -73.80 35.71
CA HIS A 267 0.61 -74.62 36.01
C HIS A 267 0.65 -75.01 37.50
N GLU A 268 0.40 -74.06 38.40
CA GLU A 268 0.42 -74.31 39.84
C GLU A 268 -0.71 -75.24 40.30
N ILE A 269 -1.89 -75.18 39.68
CA ILE A 269 -3.03 -76.08 39.97
C ILE A 269 -2.81 -77.47 39.37
N LYS A 270 -2.19 -77.56 38.18
CA LYS A 270 -1.89 -78.85 37.53
C LYS A 270 -0.95 -79.71 38.39
N ASN A 271 0.00 -79.10 39.09
CA ASN A 271 0.97 -79.81 39.94
C ASN A 271 0.32 -80.66 41.06
N PRO A 272 -0.50 -80.10 41.98
CA PRO A 272 -1.18 -80.88 43.02
C PRO A 272 -2.20 -81.84 42.43
N MET A 273 -2.89 -81.48 41.34
CA MET A 273 -3.81 -82.38 40.65
C MET A 273 -3.10 -83.63 40.13
N ALA A 274 -1.95 -83.48 39.48
CA ALA A 274 -1.13 -84.61 39.04
C ALA A 274 -0.67 -85.46 40.23
N GLY A 275 -0.28 -84.84 41.34
CA GLY A 275 0.07 -85.54 42.58
C GLY A 275 -1.10 -86.37 43.15
N ILE A 276 -2.29 -85.78 43.27
CA ILE A 276 -3.49 -86.47 43.76
C ILE A 276 -3.85 -87.61 42.79
N LYS A 277 -3.83 -87.36 41.47
CA LYS A 277 -4.12 -88.37 40.45
C LYS A 277 -3.22 -89.58 40.57
N VAL A 278 -1.90 -89.37 40.69
CA VAL A 278 -0.92 -90.45 40.86
C VAL A 278 -1.16 -91.19 42.16
N ALA A 279 -1.32 -90.49 43.28
CA ALA A 279 -1.58 -91.12 44.58
C ALA A 279 -2.85 -91.99 44.56
N MET A 280 -3.95 -91.47 44.02
CA MET A 280 -5.20 -92.21 43.89
C MET A 280 -5.09 -93.39 42.91
N SER A 281 -4.33 -93.23 41.82
CA SER A 281 -4.10 -94.30 40.83
C SER A 281 -3.31 -95.46 41.46
N VAL A 282 -2.22 -95.16 42.17
CA VAL A 282 -1.40 -96.15 42.89
C VAL A 282 -2.25 -96.88 43.93
N LEU A 283 -3.01 -96.15 44.76
CA LEU A 283 -3.90 -96.75 45.76
C LEU A 283 -4.98 -97.64 45.12
N SER A 284 -5.44 -97.33 43.91
CA SER A 284 -6.47 -98.14 43.22
C SER A 284 -5.94 -99.46 42.65
N GLU A 285 -4.61 -99.62 42.55
CA GLU A 285 -3.93 -100.81 42.05
C GLU A 285 -3.50 -101.79 43.16
N GLU A 286 -3.53 -101.36 44.42
CA GLU A 286 -3.17 -102.19 45.59
C GLU A 286 -4.14 -103.37 45.81
N THR A 287 -3.59 -104.56 46.05
CA THR A 287 -4.35 -105.83 46.10
C THR A 287 -5.24 -106.01 47.33
N TYR A 288 -5.09 -105.18 48.36
CA TYR A 288 -5.83 -105.27 49.63
C TYR A 288 -7.03 -104.29 49.74
N ILE A 289 -7.30 -103.51 48.69
CA ILE A 289 -8.37 -102.50 48.66
C ILE A 289 -9.70 -103.16 48.27
N SER A 290 -10.81 -102.77 48.90
CA SER A 290 -12.13 -103.30 48.57
C SER A 290 -12.58 -102.86 47.16
N PRO A 291 -13.41 -103.65 46.45
CA PRO A 291 -13.96 -103.25 45.15
C PRO A 291 -14.74 -101.91 45.18
N GLU A 292 -15.40 -101.61 46.31
CA GLU A 292 -16.14 -100.36 46.51
C GLU A 292 -15.19 -99.15 46.65
N ASP A 293 -14.14 -99.27 47.44
CA ASP A 293 -13.13 -98.21 47.61
C ASP A 293 -12.36 -97.95 46.30
N LYS A 294 -12.06 -99.01 45.54
CA LYS A 294 -11.44 -98.90 44.22
C LYS A 294 -12.28 -98.09 43.25
N SER A 295 -13.60 -98.29 43.26
CA SER A 295 -14.56 -97.51 42.45
C SER A 295 -14.55 -96.02 42.85
N VAL A 296 -14.44 -95.72 44.14
CA VAL A 296 -14.34 -94.33 44.64
C VAL A 296 -13.04 -93.67 44.18
N LEU A 297 -11.89 -94.35 44.30
CA LEU A 297 -10.60 -93.84 43.85
C LEU A 297 -10.58 -93.56 42.34
N GLN A 298 -11.16 -94.46 41.54
CA GLN A 298 -11.28 -94.27 40.09
C GLN A 298 -12.17 -93.08 39.71
N LYS A 299 -13.25 -92.83 40.47
CA LYS A 299 -14.09 -91.64 40.29
C LYS A 299 -13.31 -90.35 40.56
N VAL A 300 -12.48 -90.32 41.61
CA VAL A 300 -11.63 -89.15 41.91
C VAL A 300 -10.62 -88.91 40.78
N VAL A 301 -10.00 -89.97 40.24
CA VAL A 301 -9.08 -89.86 39.09
C VAL A 301 -9.80 -89.33 37.84
N ALA A 302 -11.03 -89.76 37.60
CA ALA A 302 -11.85 -89.26 36.50
C ALA A 302 -12.17 -87.76 36.66
N GLU A 303 -12.55 -87.32 37.86
CA GLU A 303 -12.83 -85.91 38.14
C GLU A 303 -11.60 -85.01 37.99
N ILE A 304 -10.43 -85.46 38.45
CA ILE A 304 -9.18 -84.72 38.23
C ILE A 304 -8.90 -84.59 36.74
N THR A 305 -9.12 -85.64 35.96
CA THR A 305 -8.93 -85.61 34.50
C THR A 305 -9.91 -84.65 33.82
N GLN A 306 -11.14 -84.56 34.30
CA GLN A 306 -12.13 -83.59 33.83
C GLN A 306 -11.72 -82.15 34.14
N LEU A 307 -11.23 -81.89 35.37
CA LEU A 307 -10.69 -80.59 35.77
C LEU A 307 -9.48 -80.17 34.92
N GLU A 308 -8.59 -81.11 34.54
CA GLU A 308 -7.47 -80.82 33.61
C GLU A 308 -7.99 -80.35 32.24
N GLY A 309 -9.06 -80.97 31.72
CA GLY A 309 -9.70 -80.60 30.46
C GLY A 309 -10.38 -79.22 30.51
N LEU A 310 -11.06 -78.91 31.60
CA LEU A 310 -11.66 -77.59 31.84
C LEU A 310 -10.60 -76.50 31.91
N MET A 311 -9.51 -76.74 32.64
CA MET A 311 -8.39 -75.80 32.77
C MET A 311 -7.71 -75.52 31.43
N LYS A 312 -7.53 -76.55 30.60
CA LYS A 312 -7.00 -76.40 29.24
C LYS A 312 -7.91 -75.56 28.33
N SER A 313 -9.22 -75.73 28.47
CA SER A 313 -10.21 -74.95 27.71
C SER A 313 -10.24 -73.48 28.15
N PHE A 314 -10.16 -73.23 29.45
CA PHE A 314 -10.06 -71.87 30.01
C PHE A 314 -8.79 -71.14 29.54
N LEU A 315 -7.64 -71.81 29.52
CA LEU A 315 -6.38 -71.25 29.00
C LEU A 315 -6.42 -70.92 27.50
N ASN A 316 -7.12 -71.72 26.70
CA ASN A 316 -7.29 -71.44 25.28
C ASN A 316 -8.20 -70.25 25.00
N PHE A 317 -9.10 -69.91 25.93
CA PHE A 317 -9.92 -68.70 25.85
C PHE A 317 -9.17 -67.44 26.29
N ALA A 318 -8.22 -67.58 27.21
CA ALA A 318 -7.39 -66.48 27.73
C ALA A 318 -6.17 -66.14 26.84
N LYS A 319 -5.93 -66.92 25.77
CA LYS A 319 -4.88 -66.69 24.76
C LYS A 319 -5.46 -66.02 23.52
#